data_AF-A0A950V9P0-F1
#
_entry.id   AF-A0A950V9P0-F1
#
_cell.length_a   1.000
_cell.length_b   1.000
_cell.length_c   1.000
_cell.angle_alpha   90.00
_cell.angle_beta   90.00
_cell.angle_gamma   90.00
#
_symmetry.space_group_name_H-M   'P 1'
#
loop_
_entity.id
_entity.type
_entity.pdbx_description
1 polymer ?
#
loop_
_entity_poly.entity_id
_entity_poly.type
_entity_poly.pdbx_seq_one_letter_code
_entity_poly.pdbx_strand_id
1 'polypeptide(L)'
;MGLKIVDCNATETTVTVFFSDPVNSTQAVKPGSYAIEYPLNSGSSVNVPLATPTYDPVQNAAFLTFSGSFELNKGDWLSVTVNGISGFDATGDNTFATRVNGGGGSERNIRRTTRAVEDAVSFPVLTEEVGFAPSPLAPSPGAPSGAPGSAALGAVVTKAVGDVLGWKVKADDAKGFVGALNASFTGSPVDGRIAYNWTPRTYAVQTDLAGGITGAQASLYTRAKDALDNSLPLLDGLYPLDPEADAEDIAALKAIARSQLTELVRELGFAGGPRVSRVNQYFQMLITSGAFPPAAGGLVTDPDQIGGTLGTLRDLLGLNFTEQDFVNTVQDEQDLSNFRILSDYITSLAQSWINNQGFFGLDTPTPFFGTQLVLLSRQLLEVAETVDEVRFTLDSVFIGPAERQTLELQFGPGTPPLFIEDLLTWIQSFAATEGPQLIQDGGKLAVQSSFLPIVKQLQALVRGARNLNLNRRLPRGFHTSRVQRALEEVQDGLDELESLAAPIRHAPVPEPSAADLRKAQQQIDVLTAEVDSLANQGRPLVGFPLALDFGEERVGSTSPPQSISIANFNGSATIRITTISVSGPDFKILSITGPDGKPVASPPSVTQPLVLKQFDSVAISVA
;
A
#
# COMPACT_ATOMS: atom_id res chain seq x y z
N MET A 1 2.82 -19.15 55.65
CA MET A 1 3.53 -18.84 54.39
C MET A 1 4.68 -17.92 54.76
N GLY A 2 5.88 -18.09 54.20
CA GLY A 2 7.01 -17.20 54.50
C GLY A 2 6.77 -15.81 53.92
N LEU A 3 7.33 -14.78 54.56
CA LEU A 3 7.40 -13.41 54.03
C LEU A 3 7.98 -13.44 52.61
N LYS A 4 7.37 -12.75 51.65
CA LYS A 4 7.85 -12.64 50.25
C LYS A 4 7.88 -11.21 49.77
N ILE A 5 8.79 -10.92 48.84
CA ILE A 5 8.72 -9.71 48.01
C ILE A 5 7.67 -9.99 46.93
N VAL A 6 6.63 -9.15 46.87
CA VAL A 6 5.54 -9.28 45.90
C VAL A 6 5.86 -8.48 44.64
N ASP A 7 6.54 -7.35 44.80
CA ASP A 7 6.96 -6.49 43.70
C ASP A 7 8.14 -5.60 44.10
N CYS A 8 8.90 -5.13 43.12
CA CYS A 8 9.91 -4.09 43.27
C CYS A 8 9.78 -3.08 42.14
N ASN A 9 9.79 -1.78 42.48
CA ASN A 9 9.80 -0.71 41.51
C ASN A 9 11.11 0.09 41.60
N ALA A 10 11.83 0.20 40.48
CA ALA A 10 13.11 0.91 40.42
C ALA A 10 13.04 2.16 39.53
N THR A 11 13.54 3.28 40.06
CA THR A 11 13.84 4.50 39.31
C THR A 11 15.36 4.69 39.24
N GLU A 12 15.81 5.74 38.55
CA GLU A 12 17.25 6.06 38.44
C GLU A 12 17.90 6.34 39.81
N THR A 13 17.12 6.73 40.82
CA THR A 13 17.63 7.17 42.15
C THR A 13 17.06 6.40 43.34
N THR A 14 16.04 5.55 43.14
CA THR A 14 15.36 4.85 44.23
C THR A 14 14.88 3.45 43.84
N VAL A 15 14.71 2.58 44.83
CA VAL A 15 13.98 1.30 44.71
C VAL A 15 12.92 1.22 45.79
N THR A 16 11.69 0.86 45.42
CA THR A 16 10.61 0.54 46.36
C THR A 16 10.39 -0.97 46.38
N VAL A 17 10.42 -1.58 47.57
CA VAL A 17 10.22 -3.02 47.79
C VAL A 17 8.88 -3.24 48.47
N PHE A 18 8.01 -4.09 47.90
CA PHE A 18 6.70 -4.41 48.45
C PHE A 18 6.67 -5.80 49.07
N PHE A 19 6.21 -5.89 50.32
CA PHE A 19 6.13 -7.13 51.08
C PHE A 19 4.73 -7.76 51.04
N SER A 20 4.67 -9.08 51.15
CA SER A 20 3.42 -9.83 51.20
C SER A 20 2.59 -9.52 52.44
N ASP A 21 3.26 -9.17 53.54
CA ASP A 21 2.68 -8.96 54.86
C ASP A 21 3.40 -7.80 55.58
N PRO A 22 2.78 -7.18 56.61
CA PRO A 22 3.46 -6.18 57.43
C PRO A 22 4.74 -6.73 58.07
N VAL A 23 5.84 -5.98 57.96
CA VAL A 23 7.15 -6.35 58.51
C VAL A 23 7.54 -5.51 59.72
N ASN A 24 8.52 -5.98 60.49
CA ASN A 24 9.09 -5.21 61.59
C ASN A 24 9.79 -3.95 61.06
N SER A 25 9.21 -2.79 61.34
CA SER A 25 9.72 -1.49 60.88
C SER A 25 11.16 -1.22 61.30
N THR A 26 11.56 -1.66 62.49
CA THR A 26 12.93 -1.50 63.02
C THR A 26 13.99 -2.27 62.21
N GLN A 27 13.59 -3.35 61.55
CA GLN A 27 14.45 -4.12 60.65
C GLN A 27 14.38 -3.55 59.24
N ALA A 28 13.18 -3.20 58.76
CA ALA A 28 12.97 -2.66 57.43
C ALA A 28 13.64 -1.31 57.16
N VAL A 29 14.01 -0.55 58.20
CA VAL A 29 14.77 0.71 58.07
C VAL A 29 16.30 0.54 58.12
N LYS A 30 16.81 -0.70 58.19
CA LYS A 30 18.27 -0.94 58.21
C LYS A 30 18.80 -1.09 56.77
N PRO A 31 19.78 -0.28 56.33
CA PRO A 31 20.39 -0.45 55.01
C PRO A 31 20.89 -1.88 54.77
N GLY A 32 21.51 -2.50 55.79
CA GLY A 32 22.05 -3.86 55.70
C GLY A 32 21.00 -4.98 55.54
N SER A 33 19.71 -4.66 55.61
CA SER A 33 18.63 -5.61 55.29
C SER A 33 18.36 -5.72 53.79
N TYR A 34 19.01 -4.90 52.96
CA TYR A 34 18.83 -4.90 51.50
C TYR A 34 20.19 -4.99 50.81
N ALA A 35 20.29 -5.86 49.81
CA ALA A 35 21.40 -5.91 48.88
C ALA A 35 20.86 -5.73 47.46
N ILE A 36 21.42 -4.79 46.70
CA ILE A 36 21.02 -4.53 45.32
C ILE A 36 22.22 -4.83 44.41
N GLU A 37 22.02 -5.76 43.51
CA GLU A 37 22.99 -6.15 42.49
C GLU A 37 22.63 -5.47 41.15
N TYR A 38 23.56 -4.70 40.60
CA TYR A 38 23.34 -3.95 39.37
C TYR A 38 24.64 -3.73 38.56
N PRO A 39 24.59 -3.78 37.21
CA PRO A 39 23.51 -4.32 36.40
C PRO A 39 23.52 -5.85 36.42
N LEU A 40 22.33 -6.44 36.46
CA LEU A 40 22.13 -7.89 36.51
C LEU A 40 22.69 -8.55 35.24
N ASN A 41 23.44 -9.65 35.38
CA ASN A 41 24.05 -10.44 34.29
C ASN A 41 25.18 -9.75 33.48
N SER A 42 25.79 -8.68 33.99
CA SER A 42 26.86 -7.96 33.29
C SER A 42 28.28 -8.52 33.51
N GLY A 43 28.45 -9.54 34.35
CA GLY A 43 29.77 -10.05 34.77
C GLY A 43 30.59 -9.07 35.63
N SER A 44 30.03 -7.90 35.96
CA SER A 44 30.63 -6.85 36.80
C SER A 44 29.54 -6.14 37.61
N SER A 45 28.78 -6.91 38.39
CA SER A 45 27.78 -6.35 39.29
C SER A 45 28.42 -5.53 40.41
N VAL A 46 27.92 -4.32 40.64
CA VAL A 46 28.31 -3.46 41.76
C VAL A 46 27.19 -3.51 42.81
N ASN A 47 27.58 -3.58 44.08
CA ASN A 47 26.63 -3.37 45.18
C ASN A 47 26.24 -1.89 45.23
N VAL A 48 24.94 -1.61 45.07
CA VAL A 48 24.44 -0.23 45.08
C VAL A 48 24.49 0.32 46.52
N PRO A 49 25.15 1.47 46.76
CA PRO A 49 25.23 2.04 48.09
C PRO A 49 23.89 2.69 48.48
N LEU A 50 23.36 2.33 49.65
CA LEU A 50 22.05 2.77 50.14
C LEU A 50 22.15 3.82 51.24
N ALA A 51 21.32 4.87 51.16
CA ALA A 51 20.96 5.71 52.29
C ALA A 51 20.03 4.95 53.26
N THR A 52 19.72 5.54 54.41
CA THR A 52 18.79 4.96 55.38
C THR A 52 17.40 4.74 54.76
N PRO A 53 16.91 3.48 54.65
CA PRO A 53 15.58 3.20 54.14
C PRO A 53 14.47 3.78 55.01
N THR A 54 13.32 4.06 54.41
CA THR A 54 12.07 4.33 55.13
C THR A 54 11.07 3.21 54.89
N TYR A 55 10.16 2.97 55.84
CA TYR A 55 9.14 1.92 55.74
C TYR A 55 7.74 2.50 55.98
N ASP A 56 6.81 2.19 55.08
CA ASP A 56 5.39 2.53 55.19
C ASP A 56 4.57 1.27 55.55
N PRO A 57 4.05 1.17 56.79
CA PRO A 57 3.25 0.02 57.23
C PRO A 57 1.85 -0.03 56.61
N VAL A 58 1.35 1.04 55.99
CA VAL A 58 0.06 1.05 55.29
C VAL A 58 0.18 0.38 53.93
N GLN A 59 1.31 0.57 53.27
CA GLN A 59 1.60 -0.01 51.94
C GLN A 59 2.41 -1.30 52.00
N ASN A 60 2.86 -1.71 53.20
CA ASN A 60 3.85 -2.78 53.39
C ASN A 60 5.06 -2.59 52.46
N ALA A 61 5.58 -1.37 52.38
CA ALA A 61 6.60 -0.98 51.40
C ALA A 61 7.82 -0.33 52.06
N ALA A 62 9.01 -0.72 51.62
CA ALA A 62 10.27 -0.06 51.97
C ALA A 62 10.79 0.78 50.82
N PHE A 63 11.19 2.02 51.10
CA PHE A 63 11.75 2.96 50.14
C PHE A 63 13.26 3.04 50.34
N LEU A 64 14.00 2.61 49.33
CA LEU A 64 15.46 2.58 49.29
C LEU A 64 15.91 3.75 48.42
N THR A 65 16.68 4.67 48.99
CA THR A 65 17.31 5.77 48.25
C THR A 65 18.79 5.50 48.12
N PHE A 66 19.39 5.74 46.96
CA PHE A 66 20.82 5.54 46.79
C PHE A 66 21.61 6.65 47.48
N SER A 67 22.75 6.30 48.08
CA SER A 67 23.63 7.29 48.73
C SER A 67 24.70 7.79 47.76
N GLY A 68 25.02 9.09 47.83
CA GLY A 68 25.99 9.74 46.95
C GLY A 68 25.38 10.13 45.60
N SER A 69 26.22 10.27 44.57
CA SER A 69 25.81 10.58 43.19
C SER A 69 25.60 9.32 42.34
N PHE A 70 25.13 8.23 42.96
CA PHE A 70 24.90 6.97 42.27
C PHE A 70 23.53 6.99 41.58
N GLU A 71 23.51 6.72 40.28
CA GLU A 71 22.29 6.66 39.47
C GLU A 71 22.27 5.36 38.66
N LEU A 72 21.09 4.76 38.53
CA LEU A 72 20.85 3.59 37.70
C LEU A 72 20.47 4.03 36.28
N ASN A 73 20.95 3.33 35.26
CA ASN A 73 20.53 3.59 33.89
C ASN A 73 19.13 3.04 33.63
N LYS A 74 18.28 3.85 33.02
CA LYS A 74 16.95 3.44 32.58
C LYS A 74 17.02 2.28 31.59
N GLY A 75 16.19 1.27 31.79
CA GLY A 75 16.08 0.10 30.92
C GLY A 75 16.93 -1.09 31.35
N ASP A 76 17.83 -0.93 32.32
CA ASP A 76 18.63 -2.03 32.87
C ASP A 76 17.86 -2.83 33.93
N TRP A 77 18.33 -4.06 34.18
CA TRP A 77 17.81 -4.95 35.22
C TRP A 77 18.67 -4.89 36.47
N LEU A 78 18.02 -4.97 37.63
CA LEU A 78 18.65 -5.15 38.93
C LEU A 78 17.98 -6.29 39.69
N SER A 79 18.69 -6.87 40.66
CA SER A 79 18.07 -7.74 41.65
C SER A 79 18.17 -7.16 43.05
N VAL A 80 17.06 -7.17 43.77
CA VAL A 80 16.97 -6.75 45.18
C VAL A 80 16.84 -7.99 46.03
N THR A 81 17.77 -8.17 46.97
CA THR A 81 17.72 -9.22 47.99
C THR A 81 17.41 -8.60 49.33
N VAL A 82 16.37 -9.10 50.00
CA VAL A 82 15.99 -8.72 51.36
C VAL A 82 16.46 -9.80 52.31
N ASN A 83 17.19 -9.40 53.37
CA ASN A 83 17.74 -10.30 54.37
C ASN A 83 17.39 -9.85 55.80
N GLY A 84 17.04 -10.82 56.66
CA GLY A 84 16.90 -10.58 58.10
C GLY A 84 15.72 -9.68 58.49
N ILE A 85 14.71 -9.56 57.63
CA ILE A 85 13.43 -8.93 57.95
C ILE A 85 12.42 -10.04 58.30
N SER A 86 11.82 -9.94 59.49
CA SER A 86 10.74 -10.81 59.94
C SER A 86 9.39 -10.13 59.75
N GLY A 87 8.43 -10.85 59.17
CA GLY A 87 7.00 -10.56 59.30
C GLY A 87 6.47 -11.00 60.67
N PHE A 88 5.17 -10.81 60.91
CA PHE A 88 4.53 -11.22 62.18
C PHE A 88 4.62 -12.72 62.46
N ASP A 89 4.60 -13.58 61.43
CA ASP A 89 4.56 -15.05 61.58
C ASP A 89 5.70 -15.82 60.89
N ALA A 90 6.65 -15.15 60.21
CA ALA A 90 7.78 -15.81 59.56
C ALA A 90 8.95 -14.86 59.21
N THR A 91 10.15 -15.41 59.16
CA THR A 91 11.35 -14.79 58.55
C THR A 91 11.53 -15.35 57.15
N GLY A 92 11.89 -14.52 56.17
CA GLY A 92 12.15 -14.98 54.80
C GLY A 92 13.16 -14.10 54.09
N ASP A 93 14.25 -14.72 53.63
CA ASP A 93 15.19 -14.09 52.71
C ASP A 93 14.67 -14.31 51.28
N ASN A 94 14.58 -13.25 50.48
CA ASN A 94 14.07 -13.34 49.11
C ASN A 94 14.78 -12.38 48.17
N THR A 95 14.92 -12.80 46.92
CA THR A 95 15.47 -11.99 45.83
C THR A 95 14.39 -11.75 44.78
N PHE A 96 14.27 -10.51 44.30
CA PHE A 96 13.35 -10.10 43.25
C PHE A 96 14.07 -9.28 42.19
N ALA A 97 13.90 -9.62 40.91
CA ALA A 97 14.48 -8.88 39.79
C ALA A 97 13.48 -7.86 39.23
N THR A 98 13.92 -6.62 39.00
CA THR A 98 13.07 -5.56 38.41
C THR A 98 13.86 -4.70 37.44
N ARG A 99 13.16 -4.01 36.55
CA ARG A 99 13.73 -3.14 35.51
C ARG A 99 13.62 -1.67 35.92
N VAL A 100 14.67 -0.89 35.66
CA VAL A 100 14.72 0.55 35.96
C VAL A 100 13.84 1.31 34.96
N ASN A 101 12.62 1.65 35.34
CA ASN A 101 11.61 2.18 34.42
C ASN A 101 11.34 3.70 34.55
N GLY A 102 12.01 4.41 35.46
CA GLY A 102 12.11 5.87 35.45
C GLY A 102 10.78 6.65 35.54
N GLY A 103 9.70 6.07 36.06
CA GLY A 103 8.37 6.70 36.09
C GLY A 103 7.74 6.73 37.49
N GLY A 104 7.58 7.93 38.06
CA GLY A 104 6.82 8.19 39.30
C GLY A 104 5.30 7.96 39.18
N GLY A 105 4.89 6.72 38.88
CA GLY A 105 3.50 6.34 38.60
C GLY A 105 2.88 5.28 39.54
N SER A 106 3.60 4.79 40.55
CA SER A 106 3.19 3.60 41.34
C SER A 106 1.90 3.80 42.15
N GLU A 107 1.69 4.95 42.81
CA GLU A 107 0.43 5.20 43.55
C GLU A 107 -0.83 5.20 42.66
N ARG A 108 -0.69 5.49 41.35
CA ARG A 108 -1.79 5.47 40.39
C ARG A 108 -2.05 4.08 39.82
N ASN A 109 -1.02 3.25 39.63
CA ASN A 109 -1.17 1.92 39.07
C ASN A 109 -1.73 0.91 40.09
N ILE A 110 -1.30 0.96 41.36
CA ILE A 110 -1.79 0.01 42.37
C ILE A 110 -3.26 0.28 42.72
N ARG A 111 -3.66 1.56 42.87
CA ARG A 111 -5.09 1.90 43.04
C ARG A 111 -5.95 1.51 41.84
N ARG A 112 -5.39 1.51 40.62
CA ARG A 112 -6.09 1.03 39.41
C ARG A 112 -6.24 -0.49 39.42
N THR A 113 -5.18 -1.23 39.74
CA THR A 113 -5.23 -2.70 39.78
C THR A 113 -6.15 -3.21 40.90
N THR A 114 -6.05 -2.66 42.12
CA THR A 114 -6.94 -3.05 43.23
C THR A 114 -8.40 -2.70 42.93
N ARG A 115 -8.68 -1.53 42.33
CA ARG A 115 -10.04 -1.18 41.89
C ARG A 115 -10.55 -2.06 40.76
N ALA A 116 -9.71 -2.44 39.79
CA ALA A 116 -10.12 -3.34 38.72
C ALA A 116 -10.51 -4.74 39.26
N VAL A 117 -9.79 -5.23 40.27
CA VAL A 117 -10.14 -6.48 40.97
C VAL A 117 -11.40 -6.31 41.82
N GLU A 118 -11.54 -5.21 42.55
CA GLU A 118 -12.75 -4.91 43.34
C GLU A 118 -13.99 -4.75 42.45
N ASP A 119 -13.86 -4.10 41.29
CA ASP A 119 -14.90 -3.97 40.27
C ASP A 119 -15.28 -5.33 39.67
N ALA A 120 -14.32 -6.21 39.42
CA ALA A 120 -14.55 -7.56 38.88
C ALA A 120 -15.32 -8.47 39.86
N VAL A 121 -15.22 -8.21 41.17
CA VAL A 121 -15.97 -8.93 42.21
C VAL A 121 -17.33 -8.25 42.50
N SER A 122 -17.43 -6.93 42.27
CA SER A 122 -18.63 -6.13 42.56
C SER A 122 -19.65 -6.10 41.42
N PHE A 123 -19.22 -6.31 40.18
CA PHE A 123 -20.09 -6.30 39.00
C PHE A 123 -19.96 -7.62 38.22
N PRO A 124 -21.08 -8.24 37.80
CA PRO A 124 -21.03 -9.50 37.08
C PRO A 124 -20.31 -9.35 35.73
N VAL A 125 -19.52 -10.36 35.38
CA VAL A 125 -19.01 -10.54 34.02
C VAL A 125 -20.15 -11.15 33.20
N LEU A 126 -20.75 -10.35 32.33
CA LEU A 126 -21.71 -10.84 31.35
C LEU A 126 -20.94 -11.65 30.30
N THR A 127 -21.27 -12.93 30.12
CA THR A 127 -20.61 -13.85 29.17
C THR A 127 -21.42 -14.05 27.89
N GLU A 128 -22.24 -13.08 27.49
CA GLU A 128 -22.85 -13.15 26.17
C GLU A 128 -21.77 -12.96 25.10
N GLU A 129 -21.67 -13.95 24.22
CA GLU A 129 -20.72 -14.01 23.12
C GLU A 129 -21.05 -12.89 22.14
N VAL A 130 -20.21 -11.84 22.07
CA VAL A 130 -20.23 -10.88 20.97
C VAL A 130 -19.79 -11.65 19.73
N GLY A 131 -20.76 -12.16 18.98
CA GLY A 131 -20.50 -13.01 17.82
C GLY A 131 -19.74 -12.25 16.75
N PHE A 132 -18.44 -12.50 16.64
CA PHE A 132 -17.57 -11.95 15.60
C PHE A 132 -18.08 -12.33 14.20
N ALA A 133 -18.33 -11.33 13.38
CA ALA A 133 -18.43 -11.54 11.93
C ALA A 133 -17.01 -11.77 11.40
N PRO A 134 -16.74 -12.83 10.62
CA PRO A 134 -15.50 -12.88 9.86
C PRO A 134 -15.47 -11.68 8.91
N SER A 135 -14.30 -11.03 8.82
CA SER A 135 -14.09 -9.96 7.84
C SER A 135 -14.49 -10.47 6.45
N PRO A 136 -15.32 -9.75 5.67
CA PRO A 136 -15.71 -10.17 4.31
C PRO A 136 -14.53 -10.25 3.33
N LEU A 137 -13.31 -9.93 3.78
CA LEU A 137 -12.07 -9.91 3.02
C LEU A 137 -11.04 -10.97 3.49
N ALA A 138 -11.39 -11.81 4.47
CA ALA A 138 -10.52 -12.90 4.91
C ALA A 138 -10.68 -14.12 3.95
N PRO A 139 -9.58 -14.73 3.44
CA PRO A 139 -9.67 -16.02 2.78
C PRO A 139 -10.16 -17.06 3.79
N SER A 140 -11.17 -17.84 3.40
CA SER A 140 -11.81 -18.85 4.23
C SER A 140 -10.81 -19.90 4.74
N PRO A 141 -10.60 -20.08 6.06
CA PRO A 141 -9.87 -21.22 6.60
C PRO A 141 -10.84 -22.41 6.74
N GLY A 142 -10.42 -23.58 6.29
CA GLY A 142 -11.20 -24.83 6.35
C GLY A 142 -11.71 -25.14 7.77
N ALA A 143 -13.00 -25.46 7.86
CA ALA A 143 -13.69 -25.77 9.11
C ALA A 143 -13.36 -27.19 9.63
N PRO A 144 -13.11 -27.39 10.94
CA PRO A 144 -13.24 -28.70 11.58
C PRO A 144 -14.68 -28.94 12.06
N SER A 145 -15.12 -30.18 11.89
CA SER A 145 -16.45 -30.72 12.21
C SER A 145 -16.67 -31.01 13.71
N GLY A 146 -17.80 -30.57 14.25
CA GLY A 146 -18.36 -31.07 15.53
C GLY A 146 -19.65 -30.36 15.95
N ALA A 147 -20.75 -31.10 16.08
CA ALA A 147 -22.09 -30.67 16.57
C ALA A 147 -22.48 -31.56 17.79
N PRO A 148 -23.53 -31.30 18.63
CA PRO A 148 -24.80 -30.64 18.29
C PRO A 148 -25.54 -29.78 19.37
N GLY A 149 -26.45 -28.91 18.91
CA GLY A 149 -27.53 -28.32 19.71
C GLY A 149 -28.46 -27.45 18.84
N SER A 150 -29.77 -27.70 18.82
CA SER A 150 -30.75 -27.08 17.89
C SER A 150 -30.99 -25.56 18.07
N ALA A 151 -30.37 -24.92 19.07
CA ALA A 151 -30.25 -23.46 19.13
C ALA A 151 -29.23 -22.91 18.11
N ALA A 152 -28.27 -23.76 17.70
CA ALA A 152 -27.21 -23.39 16.78
C ALA A 152 -27.73 -23.10 15.37
N LEU A 153 -28.80 -23.75 14.89
CA LEU A 153 -29.28 -23.55 13.52
C LEU A 153 -29.90 -22.17 13.33
N GLY A 154 -30.66 -21.67 14.30
CA GLY A 154 -31.19 -20.30 14.29
C GLY A 154 -30.07 -19.26 14.33
N ALA A 155 -29.06 -19.47 15.18
CA ALA A 155 -27.88 -18.60 15.25
C ALA A 155 -27.02 -18.67 13.98
N VAL A 156 -26.83 -19.86 13.40
CA VAL A 156 -26.10 -20.10 12.15
C VAL A 156 -26.81 -19.47 10.97
N VAL A 157 -28.14 -19.57 10.89
CA VAL A 157 -28.93 -18.91 9.85
C VAL A 157 -28.90 -17.40 10.04
N THR A 158 -29.05 -16.91 11.27
CA THR A 158 -28.99 -15.47 11.57
C THR A 158 -27.62 -14.88 11.23
N LYS A 159 -26.55 -15.63 11.53
CA LYS A 159 -25.17 -15.31 11.15
C LYS A 159 -24.99 -15.32 9.64
N ALA A 160 -25.35 -16.41 8.95
CA ALA A 160 -25.22 -16.52 7.51
C ALA A 160 -26.02 -15.44 6.75
N VAL A 161 -27.22 -15.09 7.24
CA VAL A 161 -28.03 -14.00 6.69
C VAL A 161 -27.36 -12.65 6.96
N GLY A 162 -26.81 -12.43 8.15
CA GLY A 162 -26.03 -11.23 8.46
C GLY A 162 -24.78 -11.09 7.59
N ASP A 163 -24.07 -12.19 7.35
CA ASP A 163 -22.87 -12.26 6.53
C ASP A 163 -23.17 -11.94 5.05
N VAL A 164 -24.27 -12.47 4.51
CA VAL A 164 -24.69 -12.25 3.12
C VAL A 164 -25.25 -10.84 2.91
N LEU A 165 -25.96 -10.30 3.89
CA LEU A 165 -26.67 -9.03 3.75
C LEU A 165 -25.88 -7.83 4.29
N GLY A 166 -24.79 -8.03 5.04
CA GLY A 166 -24.08 -6.96 5.74
C GLY A 166 -24.99 -6.16 6.68
N TRP A 167 -25.97 -6.84 7.28
CA TRP A 167 -27.06 -6.25 8.05
C TRP A 167 -27.44 -7.16 9.22
N LYS A 168 -27.57 -6.59 10.43
CA LYS A 168 -27.94 -7.36 11.62
C LYS A 168 -29.44 -7.63 11.65
N VAL A 169 -29.82 -8.91 11.64
CA VAL A 169 -31.21 -9.35 11.63
C VAL A 169 -31.91 -8.94 12.92
N LYS A 170 -33.00 -8.16 12.79
CA LYS A 170 -33.93 -7.84 13.88
C LYS A 170 -35.25 -8.56 13.64
N ALA A 171 -35.81 -9.16 14.70
CA ALA A 171 -37.02 -9.98 14.61
C ALA A 171 -38.27 -9.20 14.18
N ASP A 172 -38.24 -7.87 14.29
CA ASP A 172 -39.34 -6.94 14.07
C ASP A 172 -39.13 -5.99 12.85
N ASP A 173 -38.05 -6.16 12.07
CA ASP A 173 -37.69 -5.26 10.96
C ASP A 173 -37.75 -5.94 9.58
N ALA A 174 -38.95 -6.37 9.18
CA ALA A 174 -39.16 -7.00 7.87
C ALA A 174 -38.85 -6.05 6.70
N LYS A 175 -39.03 -4.73 6.89
CA LYS A 175 -38.75 -3.72 5.86
C LYS A 175 -37.25 -3.52 5.68
N GLY A 176 -36.49 -3.47 6.77
CA GLY A 176 -35.03 -3.44 6.75
C GLY A 176 -34.42 -4.68 6.09
N PHE A 177 -34.98 -5.86 6.36
CA PHE A 177 -34.55 -7.11 5.71
C PHE A 177 -34.70 -7.07 4.19
N VAL A 178 -35.87 -6.66 3.67
CA VAL A 178 -36.11 -6.56 2.22
C VAL A 178 -35.22 -5.49 1.58
N GLY A 179 -34.98 -4.37 2.28
CA GLY A 179 -34.04 -3.34 1.85
C GLY A 179 -32.60 -3.84 1.77
N ALA A 180 -32.17 -4.67 2.73
CA ALA A 180 -30.87 -5.30 2.74
C ALA A 180 -30.71 -6.28 1.57
N LEU A 181 -31.73 -7.09 1.30
CA LEU A 181 -31.73 -8.08 0.24
C LEU A 181 -31.66 -7.44 -1.16
N ASN A 182 -32.44 -6.39 -1.41
CA ASN A 182 -32.40 -5.66 -2.68
C ASN A 182 -31.09 -4.88 -2.90
N ALA A 183 -30.37 -4.54 -1.82
CA ALA A 183 -29.09 -3.87 -1.90
C ALA A 183 -27.92 -4.84 -2.13
N SER A 184 -28.02 -6.07 -1.60
CA SER A 184 -26.95 -7.07 -1.68
C SER A 184 -27.04 -7.98 -2.91
N PHE A 185 -28.14 -7.95 -3.66
CA PHE A 185 -28.33 -8.76 -4.86
C PHE A 185 -28.80 -7.90 -6.04
N THR A 186 -28.03 -7.90 -7.11
CA THR A 186 -28.38 -7.22 -8.37
C THR A 186 -28.80 -8.23 -9.42
N GLY A 187 -29.97 -8.02 -10.03
CA GLY A 187 -30.49 -8.89 -11.08
C GLY A 187 -30.05 -8.42 -12.46
N SER A 188 -29.45 -9.31 -13.26
CA SER A 188 -29.18 -9.09 -14.67
C SER A 188 -29.88 -10.14 -15.55
N PRO A 189 -30.44 -9.75 -16.70
CA PRO A 189 -31.01 -10.70 -17.65
C PRO A 189 -29.87 -11.43 -18.37
N VAL A 190 -29.82 -12.75 -18.22
CA VAL A 190 -28.88 -13.64 -18.91
C VAL A 190 -29.69 -14.79 -19.51
N ASP A 191 -29.62 -14.94 -20.83
CA ASP A 191 -30.26 -16.03 -21.58
C ASP A 191 -31.73 -16.30 -21.23
N GLY A 192 -32.55 -15.23 -21.16
CA GLY A 192 -33.99 -15.33 -20.91
C GLY A 192 -34.38 -15.67 -19.45
N ARG A 193 -33.43 -15.61 -18.51
CA ARG A 193 -33.67 -15.71 -17.07
C ARG A 193 -33.03 -14.52 -16.34
N ILE A 194 -33.56 -14.17 -15.16
CA ILE A 194 -32.93 -13.18 -14.29
C ILE A 194 -31.91 -13.92 -13.42
N ALA A 195 -30.63 -13.65 -13.64
CA ALA A 195 -29.55 -14.10 -12.78
C ALA A 195 -29.31 -13.04 -11.70
N TYR A 196 -29.23 -13.45 -10.44
CA TYR A 196 -28.93 -12.55 -9.33
C TYR A 196 -27.46 -12.73 -8.92
N ASN A 197 -26.69 -11.65 -9.04
CA ASN A 197 -25.32 -11.60 -8.57
C ASN A 197 -25.30 -11.04 -7.15
N TRP A 198 -24.68 -11.79 -6.24
CA TRP A 198 -24.44 -11.32 -4.88
C TRP A 198 -23.29 -10.32 -4.89
N THR A 199 -23.54 -9.13 -4.35
CA THR A 199 -22.56 -8.06 -4.13
C THR A 199 -22.46 -7.82 -2.63
N PRO A 200 -21.32 -8.12 -1.98
CA PRO A 200 -21.12 -7.80 -0.57
C PRO A 200 -21.38 -6.31 -0.34
N ARG A 201 -21.99 -5.95 0.80
CA ARG A 201 -22.02 -4.57 1.27
C ARG A 201 -20.62 -4.16 1.73
N THR A 202 -19.69 -4.03 0.79
CA THR A 202 -18.44 -3.33 1.00
C THR A 202 -18.70 -1.85 0.75
N TYR A 203 -18.45 -1.01 1.76
CA TYR A 203 -18.55 0.45 1.68
C TYR A 203 -17.53 1.11 0.74
N ALA A 204 -16.65 0.31 0.13
CA ALA A 204 -15.82 0.75 -0.98
C ALA A 204 -16.70 0.89 -2.23
N VAL A 205 -16.75 2.11 -2.76
CA VAL A 205 -17.16 2.35 -4.16
C VAL A 205 -16.45 1.30 -5.02
N GLN A 206 -17.21 0.46 -5.71
CA GLN A 206 -16.69 -0.37 -6.78
C GLN A 206 -16.13 0.58 -7.85
N THR A 207 -14.84 0.88 -7.75
CA THR A 207 -14.08 1.26 -8.92
C THR A 207 -13.87 0.02 -9.75
N ASP A 208 -14.04 0.19 -11.06
CA ASP A 208 -14.19 -0.84 -12.11
C ASP A 208 -13.04 -1.88 -12.20
N LEU A 209 -12.01 -1.76 -11.37
CA LEU A 209 -11.01 -2.79 -11.10
C LEU A 209 -11.15 -3.28 -9.64
N ALA A 210 -11.80 -4.44 -9.48
CA ALA A 210 -11.75 -5.30 -8.30
C ALA A 210 -11.79 -4.60 -6.92
N GLY A 211 -12.99 -4.20 -6.46
CA GLY A 211 -13.32 -4.20 -5.03
C GLY A 211 -12.50 -3.28 -4.11
N GLY A 212 -12.07 -2.11 -4.59
CA GLY A 212 -11.38 -1.11 -3.75
C GLY A 212 -9.89 -0.89 -4.08
N ILE A 213 -9.45 -1.36 -5.24
CA ILE A 213 -8.13 -1.02 -5.81
C ILE A 213 -8.26 0.26 -6.65
N THR A 214 -7.48 1.31 -6.37
CA THR A 214 -7.55 2.60 -7.09
C THR A 214 -6.18 3.24 -7.32
N GLY A 215 -6.10 4.22 -8.23
CA GLY A 215 -4.92 5.07 -8.41
C GLY A 215 -3.65 4.29 -8.77
N ALA A 216 -2.53 4.59 -8.10
CA ALA A 216 -1.28 3.86 -8.37
C ALA A 216 -1.33 2.39 -7.95
N GLN A 217 -2.23 2.00 -7.03
CA GLN A 217 -2.42 0.58 -6.72
C GLN A 217 -2.96 -0.18 -7.94
N ALA A 218 -3.96 0.38 -8.63
CA ALA A 218 -4.52 -0.23 -9.83
C ALA A 218 -3.46 -0.33 -10.95
N SER A 219 -2.65 0.72 -11.10
CA SER A 219 -1.53 0.73 -12.05
C SER A 219 -0.49 -0.36 -11.73
N LEU A 220 -0.05 -0.46 -10.47
CA LEU A 220 0.89 -1.48 -10.03
C LEU A 220 0.32 -2.89 -10.14
N TYR A 221 -0.93 -3.10 -9.75
CA TYR A 221 -1.59 -4.39 -9.84
C TYR A 221 -1.72 -4.85 -11.30
N THR A 222 -2.13 -3.95 -12.21
CA THR A 222 -2.22 -4.26 -13.64
C THR A 222 -0.85 -4.64 -14.19
N ARG A 223 0.18 -3.82 -13.92
CA ARG A 223 1.56 -4.15 -14.32
C ARG A 223 2.04 -5.47 -13.73
N ALA A 224 1.70 -5.76 -12.49
CA ALA A 224 2.08 -7.00 -11.83
C ALA A 224 1.39 -8.22 -12.44
N LYS A 225 0.11 -8.07 -12.81
CA LYS A 225 -0.64 -9.10 -13.53
C LYS A 225 -0.03 -9.36 -14.90
N ASP A 226 0.26 -8.32 -15.67
CA ASP A 226 0.91 -8.45 -16.98
C ASP A 226 2.29 -9.11 -16.85
N ALA A 227 3.09 -8.71 -15.84
CA ALA A 227 4.38 -9.33 -15.56
C ALA A 227 4.24 -10.81 -15.21
N LEU A 228 3.27 -11.18 -14.36
CA LEU A 228 2.98 -12.58 -14.02
C LEU A 228 2.54 -13.40 -15.23
N ASP A 229 1.57 -12.88 -16.00
CA ASP A 229 1.00 -13.58 -17.15
C ASP A 229 2.07 -13.85 -18.22
N ASN A 230 3.05 -12.96 -18.38
CA ASN A 230 4.21 -13.17 -19.27
C ASN A 230 5.32 -14.02 -18.63
N SER A 231 5.49 -13.96 -17.31
CA SER A 231 6.58 -14.66 -16.59
C SER A 231 6.31 -16.15 -16.41
N LEU A 232 5.06 -16.56 -16.17
CA LEU A 232 4.72 -17.96 -15.88
C LEU A 232 5.02 -18.90 -17.06
N PRO A 233 4.67 -18.58 -18.32
CA PRO A 233 5.02 -19.41 -19.46
C PRO A 233 6.54 -19.52 -19.67
N LEU A 234 7.28 -18.43 -19.45
CA LEU A 234 8.74 -18.42 -19.54
C LEU A 234 9.36 -19.32 -18.47
N LEU A 235 8.92 -19.19 -17.22
CA LEU A 235 9.36 -20.01 -16.09
C LEU A 235 9.10 -21.51 -16.34
N ASP A 236 7.95 -21.86 -16.90
CA ASP A 236 7.63 -23.24 -17.26
C ASP A 236 8.53 -23.76 -18.39
N GLY A 237 8.82 -22.91 -19.38
CA GLY A 237 9.62 -23.25 -20.55
C GLY A 237 11.11 -23.50 -20.28
N LEU A 238 11.66 -22.98 -19.17
CA LEU A 238 13.08 -23.13 -18.85
C LEU A 238 13.52 -24.61 -18.76
N TYR A 239 14.73 -24.95 -19.19
CA TYR A 239 15.24 -26.31 -19.07
C TYR A 239 16.73 -26.31 -18.69
N PRO A 240 17.24 -27.37 -18.04
CA PRO A 240 18.64 -27.38 -17.62
C PRO A 240 19.58 -27.45 -18.82
N LEU A 241 20.56 -26.54 -18.85
CA LEU A 241 21.74 -26.61 -19.71
C LEU A 241 22.91 -27.31 -19.02
N ASP A 242 22.98 -27.21 -17.68
CA ASP A 242 23.95 -27.96 -16.88
C ASP A 242 23.60 -29.46 -16.87
N PRO A 243 24.49 -30.35 -17.38
CA PRO A 243 24.27 -31.80 -17.40
C PRO A 243 24.17 -32.44 -16.00
N GLU A 244 24.68 -31.79 -14.96
CA GLU A 244 24.64 -32.28 -13.58
C GLU A 244 23.41 -31.81 -12.80
N ALA A 245 22.54 -31.01 -13.42
CA ALA A 245 21.38 -30.42 -12.74
C ALA A 245 20.31 -31.46 -12.36
N ASP A 246 19.88 -31.42 -11.10
CA ASP A 246 18.84 -32.30 -10.57
C ASP A 246 17.44 -31.84 -10.99
N ALA A 247 16.70 -32.73 -11.65
CA ALA A 247 15.36 -32.42 -12.16
C ALA A 247 14.30 -32.21 -11.06
N GLU A 248 14.44 -32.86 -9.90
CA GLU A 248 13.54 -32.69 -8.76
C GLU A 248 13.75 -31.31 -8.12
N ASP A 249 15.00 -30.90 -7.95
CA ASP A 249 15.33 -29.57 -7.40
C ASP A 249 14.87 -28.44 -8.33
N ILE A 250 15.04 -28.61 -9.65
CA ILE A 250 14.52 -27.66 -10.65
C ILE A 250 12.99 -27.55 -10.55
N ALA A 251 12.29 -28.68 -10.51
CA ALA A 251 10.83 -28.68 -10.42
C ALA A 251 10.35 -28.01 -9.12
N ALA A 252 11.03 -28.27 -8.00
CA ALA A 252 10.74 -27.66 -6.71
C ALA A 252 10.96 -26.13 -6.74
N LEU A 253 12.10 -25.65 -7.25
CA LEU A 253 12.39 -24.22 -7.33
C LEU A 253 11.44 -23.48 -8.27
N LYS A 254 11.08 -24.07 -9.42
CA LYS A 254 10.04 -23.52 -10.31
C LYS A 254 8.69 -23.40 -9.61
N ALA A 255 8.28 -24.42 -8.85
CA ALA A 255 7.03 -24.39 -8.09
C ALA A 255 7.04 -23.30 -7.01
N ILE A 256 8.17 -23.12 -6.32
CA ILE A 256 8.36 -22.06 -5.32
C ILE A 256 8.28 -20.68 -5.99
N ALA A 257 9.02 -20.46 -7.08
CA ALA A 257 9.01 -19.19 -7.80
C ALA A 257 7.60 -18.84 -8.32
N ARG A 258 6.87 -19.80 -8.90
CA ARG A 258 5.47 -19.63 -9.33
C ARG A 258 4.57 -19.20 -8.18
N SER A 259 4.69 -19.87 -7.03
CA SER A 259 3.91 -19.56 -5.83
C SER A 259 4.19 -18.13 -5.36
N GLN A 260 5.47 -17.77 -5.21
CA GLN A 260 5.90 -16.44 -4.79
C GLN A 260 5.40 -15.34 -5.74
N LEU A 261 5.50 -15.54 -7.06
CA LEU A 261 5.00 -14.60 -8.07
C LEU A 261 3.48 -14.43 -7.98
N THR A 262 2.74 -15.53 -7.81
CA THR A 262 1.28 -15.49 -7.71
C THR A 262 0.82 -14.77 -6.43
N GLU A 263 1.47 -15.04 -5.30
CA GLU A 263 1.18 -14.35 -4.04
C GLU A 263 1.57 -12.87 -4.09
N LEU A 264 2.69 -12.52 -4.73
CA LEU A 264 3.09 -11.13 -4.93
C LEU A 264 2.00 -10.32 -5.65
N VAL A 265 1.47 -10.83 -6.77
CA VAL A 265 0.37 -10.16 -7.50
C VAL A 265 -0.88 -10.06 -6.64
N ARG A 266 -1.21 -11.10 -5.87
CA ARG A 266 -2.36 -11.08 -4.95
C ARG A 266 -2.22 -10.00 -3.88
N GLU A 267 -1.03 -9.84 -3.29
CA GLU A 267 -0.77 -8.79 -2.30
C GLU A 267 -0.88 -7.39 -2.90
N LEU A 268 -0.37 -7.18 -4.12
CA LEU A 268 -0.50 -5.90 -4.82
C LEU A 268 -1.98 -5.55 -5.09
N GLY A 269 -2.82 -6.57 -5.27
CA GLY A 269 -4.27 -6.44 -5.40
C GLY A 269 -5.06 -6.40 -4.07
N PHE A 270 -4.40 -6.30 -2.92
CA PHE A 270 -5.10 -6.35 -1.63
C PHE A 270 -5.98 -5.09 -1.43
N ALA A 271 -7.26 -5.28 -1.10
CA ALA A 271 -8.19 -4.17 -0.89
C ALA A 271 -7.76 -3.30 0.30
N GLY A 272 -7.72 -1.97 0.09
CA GLY A 272 -7.17 -1.02 1.06
C GLY A 272 -5.65 -0.90 1.04
N GLY A 273 -5.01 -1.40 -0.02
CA GLY A 273 -3.59 -1.20 -0.29
C GLY A 273 -2.74 -2.44 0.02
N PRO A 274 -1.60 -2.61 -0.69
CA PRO A 274 -0.67 -3.69 -0.44
C PRO A 274 -0.05 -3.60 0.95
N ARG A 275 0.14 -4.77 1.57
CA ARG A 275 0.93 -4.88 2.80
C ARG A 275 2.40 -4.72 2.47
N VAL A 276 2.95 -3.55 2.75
CA VAL A 276 4.33 -3.16 2.38
C VAL A 276 5.35 -4.21 2.80
N SER A 277 5.30 -4.67 4.06
CA SER A 277 6.21 -5.69 4.58
C SER A 277 6.14 -7.01 3.81
N ARG A 278 4.93 -7.42 3.41
CA ARG A 278 4.70 -8.69 2.72
C ARG A 278 5.11 -8.63 1.25
N VAL A 279 4.83 -7.51 0.57
CA VAL A 279 5.32 -7.27 -0.79
C VAL A 279 6.86 -7.23 -0.80
N ASN A 280 7.47 -6.53 0.16
CA ASN A 280 8.92 -6.50 0.32
C ASN A 280 9.50 -7.90 0.55
N GLN A 281 8.85 -8.72 1.37
CA GLN A 281 9.26 -10.10 1.61
C GLN A 281 9.23 -10.93 0.33
N TYR A 282 8.20 -10.81 -0.51
CA TYR A 282 8.14 -11.56 -1.78
C TYR A 282 9.22 -11.14 -2.76
N PHE A 283 9.47 -9.83 -2.93
CA PHE A 283 10.60 -9.37 -3.75
C PHE A 283 11.94 -9.80 -3.17
N GLN A 284 12.09 -9.76 -1.84
CA GLN A 284 13.28 -10.29 -1.19
C GLN A 284 13.49 -11.75 -1.61
N MET A 285 12.53 -12.63 -1.32
CA MET A 285 12.67 -14.06 -1.62
C MET A 285 12.90 -14.35 -3.11
N LEU A 286 12.29 -13.59 -4.03
CA LEU A 286 12.38 -13.84 -5.47
C LEU A 286 13.73 -13.44 -6.07
N ILE A 287 14.26 -12.25 -5.74
CA ILE A 287 15.33 -11.61 -6.52
C ILE A 287 16.56 -11.19 -5.72
N THR A 288 16.58 -11.35 -4.39
CA THR A 288 17.76 -10.97 -3.59
C THR A 288 17.98 -11.85 -2.36
N SER A 289 19.23 -12.09 -2.00
CA SER A 289 19.60 -12.71 -0.71
C SER A 289 19.74 -11.68 0.41
N GLY A 290 19.75 -10.39 0.07
CA GLY A 290 19.88 -9.26 1.01
C GLY A 290 18.54 -8.68 1.46
N ALA A 291 18.59 -7.51 2.11
CA ALA A 291 17.38 -6.78 2.49
C ALA A 291 16.70 -6.12 1.28
N PHE A 292 15.37 -6.11 1.28
CA PHE A 292 14.56 -5.39 0.30
C PHE A 292 13.55 -4.46 1.01
N PRO A 293 13.38 -3.19 0.56
CA PRO A 293 14.15 -2.52 -0.49
C PRO A 293 15.62 -2.32 -0.09
N PRO A 294 16.54 -2.20 -1.06
CA PRO A 294 17.96 -2.01 -0.78
C PRO A 294 18.21 -0.65 -0.12
N ALA A 295 19.00 -0.63 0.96
CA ALA A 295 19.30 0.59 1.73
C ALA A 295 20.25 1.55 0.98
N ALA A 296 21.14 1.03 0.12
CA ALA A 296 22.04 1.76 -0.76
C ALA A 296 22.44 0.87 -1.96
N GLY A 297 22.73 1.46 -3.12
CA GLY A 297 23.26 0.74 -4.29
C GLY A 297 22.27 0.42 -5.42
N GLY A 298 21.01 0.83 -5.29
CA GLY A 298 19.98 0.54 -6.30
C GLY A 298 19.56 -0.94 -6.31
N LEU A 299 18.53 -1.25 -7.09
CA LEU A 299 18.12 -2.63 -7.31
C LEU A 299 19.08 -3.31 -8.28
N VAL A 300 19.59 -4.49 -7.94
CA VAL A 300 20.33 -5.33 -8.90
C VAL A 300 19.33 -5.80 -9.96
N THR A 301 19.58 -5.40 -11.21
CA THR A 301 18.72 -5.68 -12.37
C THR A 301 19.40 -6.59 -13.39
N ASP A 302 20.70 -6.82 -13.25
CA ASP A 302 21.44 -7.75 -14.11
C ASP A 302 20.97 -9.20 -13.85
N PRO A 303 20.41 -9.90 -14.85
CA PRO A 303 19.97 -11.29 -14.71
C PRO A 303 21.05 -12.25 -14.21
N ASP A 304 22.33 -12.00 -14.48
CA ASP A 304 23.44 -12.85 -14.02
C ASP A 304 23.83 -12.57 -12.56
N GLN A 305 23.29 -11.51 -11.94
CA GLN A 305 23.61 -11.09 -10.58
C GLN A 305 22.41 -11.06 -9.63
N ILE A 306 21.19 -11.27 -10.12
CA ILE A 306 20.03 -11.40 -9.23
C ILE A 306 20.21 -12.60 -8.29
N GLY A 307 19.71 -12.45 -7.07
CA GLY A 307 19.72 -13.50 -6.05
C GLY A 307 18.35 -14.12 -5.85
N GLY A 308 18.07 -14.59 -4.63
CA GLY A 308 16.78 -15.19 -4.28
C GLY A 308 16.49 -16.47 -5.05
N THR A 309 15.22 -16.88 -5.07
CA THR A 309 14.77 -18.10 -5.73
C THR A 309 15.08 -18.09 -7.23
N LEU A 310 14.96 -16.94 -7.92
CA LEU A 310 15.28 -16.85 -9.35
C LEU A 310 16.78 -16.93 -9.63
N GLY A 311 17.63 -16.34 -8.78
CA GLY A 311 19.08 -16.49 -8.87
C GLY A 311 19.52 -17.93 -8.63
N THR A 312 18.97 -18.60 -7.61
CA THR A 312 19.26 -20.03 -7.36
C THR A 312 18.80 -20.91 -8.52
N LEU A 313 17.62 -20.63 -9.10
CA LEU A 313 17.13 -21.36 -10.26
C LEU A 313 18.03 -21.16 -11.49
N ARG A 314 18.53 -19.94 -11.73
CA ARG A 314 19.48 -19.65 -12.81
C ARG A 314 20.73 -20.51 -12.69
N ASP A 315 21.34 -20.51 -11.51
CA ASP A 315 22.62 -21.18 -11.27
C ASP A 315 22.47 -22.70 -11.41
N LEU A 316 21.35 -23.25 -10.91
CA LEU A 316 21.02 -24.67 -11.05
C LEU A 316 20.74 -25.08 -12.49
N LEU A 317 20.10 -24.23 -13.29
CA LEU A 317 19.83 -24.52 -14.70
C LEU A 317 21.05 -24.34 -15.61
N GLY A 318 22.16 -23.77 -15.11
CA GLY A 318 23.32 -23.47 -15.95
C GLY A 318 23.13 -22.23 -16.83
N LEU A 319 22.28 -21.29 -16.41
CA LEU A 319 21.89 -20.11 -17.20
C LEU A 319 22.68 -18.84 -16.83
N ASN A 320 23.73 -18.95 -16.01
CA ASN A 320 24.59 -17.81 -15.68
C ASN A 320 25.66 -17.64 -16.76
N PHE A 321 25.49 -16.65 -17.64
CA PHE A 321 26.38 -16.46 -18.78
C PHE A 321 27.80 -16.00 -18.38
N THR A 322 27.94 -15.36 -17.22
CA THR A 322 29.22 -14.82 -16.79
C THR A 322 30.13 -15.86 -16.13
N GLU A 323 29.53 -16.86 -15.50
CA GLU A 323 30.26 -17.88 -14.72
C GLU A 323 30.24 -19.27 -15.39
N GLN A 324 29.28 -19.51 -16.28
CA GLN A 324 29.03 -20.81 -16.91
C GLN A 324 28.92 -20.65 -18.44
N ASP A 325 29.47 -21.60 -19.20
CA ASP A 325 29.43 -21.63 -20.67
C ASP A 325 28.82 -22.97 -21.14
N PHE A 326 27.51 -23.11 -20.95
CA PHE A 326 26.75 -24.32 -21.33
C PHE A 326 25.93 -24.14 -22.63
N VAL A 327 25.85 -22.92 -23.16
CA VAL A 327 25.07 -22.60 -24.36
C VAL A 327 25.79 -23.13 -25.61
N ASN A 328 25.20 -24.11 -26.28
CA ASN A 328 25.81 -24.75 -27.47
C ASN A 328 24.94 -24.64 -28.71
N THR A 329 23.63 -24.49 -28.56
CA THR A 329 22.66 -24.43 -29.65
C THR A 329 21.84 -23.14 -29.62
N VAL A 330 21.18 -22.84 -30.75
CA VAL A 330 20.22 -21.72 -30.83
C VAL A 330 19.07 -21.90 -29.83
N GLN A 331 18.70 -23.14 -29.51
CA GLN A 331 17.66 -23.42 -28.53
C GLN A 331 18.13 -23.06 -27.12
N ASP A 332 19.40 -23.32 -26.79
CA ASP A 332 20.00 -22.97 -25.49
C ASP A 332 20.12 -21.46 -25.32
N GLU A 333 20.49 -20.75 -26.41
CA GLU A 333 20.50 -19.28 -26.44
C GLU A 333 19.08 -18.71 -26.23
N GLN A 334 18.07 -19.36 -26.80
CA GLN A 334 16.67 -19.00 -26.57
C GLN A 334 16.26 -19.22 -25.11
N ASP A 335 16.75 -20.28 -24.45
CA ASP A 335 16.45 -20.54 -23.03
C ASP A 335 17.10 -19.52 -22.09
N LEU A 336 18.38 -19.19 -22.33
CA LEU A 336 19.06 -18.09 -21.67
C LEU A 336 18.30 -16.77 -21.86
N SER A 337 17.86 -16.49 -23.09
CA SER A 337 17.05 -15.30 -23.39
C SER A 337 15.73 -15.30 -22.64
N ASN A 338 15.03 -16.43 -22.55
CA ASN A 338 13.78 -16.57 -21.79
C ASN A 338 13.98 -16.24 -20.31
N PHE A 339 15.05 -16.73 -19.70
CA PHE A 339 15.38 -16.41 -18.31
C PHE A 339 15.71 -14.93 -18.11
N ARG A 340 16.48 -14.32 -19.02
CA ARG A 340 16.78 -12.89 -18.96
C ARG A 340 15.51 -12.03 -19.03
N ILE A 341 14.57 -12.38 -19.91
CA ILE A 341 13.27 -11.71 -20.03
C ILE A 341 12.45 -11.87 -18.74
N LEU A 342 12.41 -13.09 -18.19
CA LEU A 342 11.75 -13.35 -16.89
C LEU A 342 12.33 -12.47 -15.78
N SER A 343 13.65 -12.39 -15.66
CA SER A 343 14.33 -11.55 -14.67
C SER A 343 14.00 -10.07 -14.84
N ASP A 344 13.97 -9.56 -16.07
CA ASP A 344 13.63 -8.16 -16.36
C ASP A 344 12.18 -7.81 -15.97
N TYR A 345 11.22 -8.70 -16.24
CA TYR A 345 9.83 -8.49 -15.79
C TYR A 345 9.73 -8.29 -14.28
N ILE A 346 10.41 -9.14 -13.50
CA ILE A 346 10.32 -9.11 -12.04
C ILE A 346 11.12 -7.94 -11.44
N THR A 347 12.33 -7.68 -11.93
CA THR A 347 13.16 -6.58 -11.42
C THR A 347 12.57 -5.21 -11.82
N SER A 348 11.97 -5.07 -13.00
CA SER A 348 11.27 -3.84 -13.39
C SER A 348 10.00 -3.60 -12.56
N LEU A 349 9.27 -4.66 -12.21
CA LEU A 349 8.14 -4.58 -11.28
C LEU A 349 8.60 -4.19 -9.87
N ALA A 350 9.70 -4.77 -9.39
CA ALA A 350 10.31 -4.43 -8.10
C ALA A 350 10.74 -2.97 -8.03
N GLN A 351 11.35 -2.43 -9.10
CA GLN A 351 11.70 -1.01 -9.18
C GLN A 351 10.46 -0.12 -9.14
N SER A 352 9.39 -0.53 -9.81
CA SER A 352 8.12 0.20 -9.79
C SER A 352 7.50 0.23 -8.40
N TRP A 353 7.56 -0.89 -7.70
CA TRP A 353 7.17 -0.97 -6.31
C TRP A 353 8.02 -0.05 -5.43
N ILE A 354 9.35 -0.08 -5.53
CA ILE A 354 10.25 0.80 -4.76
C ILE A 354 9.88 2.28 -4.95
N ASN A 355 9.57 2.68 -6.18
CA ASN A 355 9.21 4.07 -6.50
C ASN A 355 7.84 4.48 -5.93
N ASN A 356 6.94 3.53 -5.69
CA ASN A 356 5.57 3.81 -5.27
C ASN A 356 5.27 3.40 -3.82
N GLN A 357 6.15 2.64 -3.16
CA GLN A 357 5.91 2.11 -1.82
C GLN A 357 5.62 3.21 -0.79
N GLY A 358 6.20 4.41 -0.97
CA GLY A 358 5.99 5.55 -0.08
C GLY A 358 4.56 6.12 -0.10
N PHE A 359 3.74 5.76 -1.10
CA PHE A 359 2.32 6.12 -1.14
C PHE A 359 1.42 5.11 -0.43
N PHE A 360 1.99 4.01 0.06
CA PHE A 360 1.30 2.96 0.78
C PHE A 360 1.79 2.89 2.23
N GLY A 361 0.99 2.26 3.08
CA GLY A 361 1.22 2.22 4.53
C GLY A 361 0.34 3.21 5.29
N LEU A 362 0.23 2.99 6.61
CA LEU A 362 -0.67 3.74 7.49
C LEU A 362 -0.17 5.17 7.74
N ASP A 363 1.15 5.37 7.77
CA ASP A 363 1.78 6.66 8.09
C ASP A 363 2.17 7.50 6.86
N THR A 364 1.64 7.19 5.67
CA THR A 364 2.02 7.92 4.47
C THR A 364 1.48 9.36 4.51
N PRO A 365 2.31 10.38 4.23
CA PRO A 365 1.87 11.78 4.23
C PRO A 365 1.01 12.15 3.02
N THR A 366 1.05 11.34 1.96
CA THR A 366 0.32 11.56 0.70
C THR A 366 -0.36 10.27 0.23
N PRO A 367 -1.35 9.76 0.98
CA PRO A 367 -2.03 8.53 0.61
C PRO A 367 -2.85 8.70 -0.66
N PHE A 368 -2.98 7.61 -1.41
CA PHE A 368 -4.02 7.54 -2.43
C PHE A 368 -5.39 7.52 -1.79
N PHE A 369 -6.29 8.36 -2.34
CA PHE A 369 -7.60 8.57 -1.74
C PHE A 369 -8.41 7.28 -1.63
N GLY A 370 -8.54 6.50 -2.71
CA GLY A 370 -9.36 5.29 -2.68
C GLY A 370 -8.79 4.21 -1.75
N THR A 371 -7.46 4.10 -1.61
CA THR A 371 -6.82 3.25 -0.59
C THR A 371 -7.26 3.70 0.81
N GLN A 372 -7.17 4.99 1.08
CA GLN A 372 -7.55 5.58 2.36
C GLN A 372 -9.04 5.44 2.67
N LEU A 373 -9.90 5.45 1.64
CA LEU A 373 -11.35 5.24 1.82
C LEU A 373 -11.68 3.87 2.39
N VAL A 374 -10.96 2.83 1.96
CA VAL A 374 -11.16 1.48 2.49
C VAL A 374 -10.72 1.42 3.96
N LEU A 375 -9.60 2.07 4.31
CA LEU A 375 -9.12 2.13 5.69
C LEU A 375 -10.10 2.89 6.59
N LEU A 376 -10.56 4.07 6.16
CA LEU A 376 -11.59 4.83 6.87
C LEU A 376 -12.87 4.02 7.06
N SER A 377 -13.33 3.29 6.03
CA SER A 377 -14.53 2.46 6.12
C SER A 377 -14.38 1.32 7.13
N ARG A 378 -13.21 0.68 7.19
CA ARG A 378 -12.93 -0.36 8.19
C ARG A 378 -12.92 0.21 9.60
N GLN A 379 -12.28 1.36 9.79
CA GLN A 379 -12.19 2.00 11.09
C GLN A 379 -13.56 2.52 11.56
N LEU A 380 -14.40 3.00 10.66
CA LEU A 380 -15.79 3.39 10.99
C LEU A 380 -16.60 2.18 11.47
N LEU A 381 -16.38 0.98 10.90
CA LEU A 381 -17.03 -0.24 11.38
C LEU A 381 -16.55 -0.63 12.78
N GLU A 382 -15.24 -0.55 13.03
CA GLU A 382 -14.68 -0.79 14.36
C GLU A 382 -15.26 0.16 15.39
N VAL A 383 -15.29 1.48 15.11
CA VAL A 383 -15.86 2.48 16.02
C VAL A 383 -17.34 2.19 16.32
N ALA A 384 -18.13 1.80 15.32
CA ALA A 384 -19.52 1.43 15.52
C ALA A 384 -19.68 0.18 16.41
N GLU A 385 -18.77 -0.79 16.29
CA GLU A 385 -18.75 -1.98 17.15
C GLU A 385 -18.34 -1.63 18.60
N THR A 386 -17.30 -0.82 18.77
CA THR A 386 -16.81 -0.43 20.10
C THR A 386 -17.85 0.40 20.88
N VAL A 387 -18.69 1.18 20.21
CA VAL A 387 -19.81 1.89 20.86
C VAL A 387 -20.82 0.92 21.46
N ASP A 388 -21.12 -0.19 20.78
CA ASP A 388 -22.00 -1.22 21.32
C ASP A 388 -21.34 -1.96 22.51
N GLU A 389 -20.02 -2.14 22.49
CA GLU A 389 -19.26 -2.63 23.64
C GLU A 389 -19.32 -1.67 24.85
N VAL A 390 -19.30 -0.36 24.62
CA VAL A 390 -19.53 0.61 25.71
C VAL A 390 -20.92 0.45 26.30
N ARG A 391 -21.97 0.29 25.48
CA ARG A 391 -23.34 0.06 25.98
C ARG A 391 -23.42 -1.22 26.82
N PHE A 392 -22.84 -2.31 26.32
CA PHE A 392 -22.77 -3.58 27.03
C PHE A 392 -22.00 -3.47 28.35
N THR A 393 -20.89 -2.74 28.34
CA THR A 393 -20.08 -2.50 29.54
C THR A 393 -20.84 -1.64 30.55
N LEU A 394 -21.62 -0.66 30.10
CA LEU A 394 -22.51 0.12 30.98
C LEU A 394 -23.62 -0.76 31.58
N ASP A 395 -24.25 -1.62 30.79
CA ASP A 395 -25.25 -2.58 31.28
C ASP A 395 -24.68 -3.49 32.38
N SER A 396 -23.43 -3.94 32.20
CA SER A 396 -22.76 -4.82 33.16
C SER A 396 -22.45 -4.17 34.53
N VAL A 397 -22.43 -2.83 34.59
CA VAL A 397 -22.27 -2.06 35.83
C VAL A 397 -23.58 -1.46 36.32
N PHE A 398 -24.70 -2.08 35.91
CA PHE A 398 -26.08 -1.70 36.22
C PHE A 398 -26.51 -0.34 35.68
N ILE A 399 -25.78 0.25 34.74
CA ILE A 399 -26.19 1.46 34.02
C ILE A 399 -26.95 1.04 32.77
N GLY A 400 -28.23 0.70 32.96
CA GLY A 400 -29.13 0.21 31.92
C GLY A 400 -29.57 1.28 30.90
N PRO A 401 -30.33 0.90 29.85
CA PRO A 401 -30.75 1.82 28.79
C PRO A 401 -31.49 3.07 29.29
N ALA A 402 -32.43 2.92 30.23
CA ALA A 402 -33.19 4.03 30.78
C ALA A 402 -32.31 4.99 31.60
N GLU A 403 -31.34 4.45 32.34
CA GLU A 403 -30.41 5.28 33.10
C GLU A 403 -29.49 6.06 32.16
N ARG A 404 -28.92 5.41 31.13
CA ARG A 404 -28.09 6.08 30.10
C ARG A 404 -28.79 7.25 29.42
N GLN A 405 -30.10 7.18 29.19
CA GLN A 405 -30.88 8.27 28.60
C GLN A 405 -31.00 9.50 29.51
N THR A 406 -30.66 9.39 30.79
CA THR A 406 -30.77 10.48 31.78
C THR A 406 -29.43 10.88 32.41
N LEU A 407 -28.36 10.13 32.13
CA LEU A 407 -27.02 10.41 32.65
C LEU A 407 -26.32 11.51 31.86
N GLU A 408 -26.33 12.71 32.44
CA GLU A 408 -25.75 13.92 31.86
C GLU A 408 -24.22 13.97 32.05
N LEU A 409 -23.49 14.12 30.95
CA LEU A 409 -22.04 14.32 30.90
C LEU A 409 -21.70 15.82 30.85
N GLN A 410 -20.65 16.21 31.55
CA GLN A 410 -20.10 17.57 31.62
C GLN A 410 -18.76 17.64 30.87
N PHE A 411 -18.59 18.64 30.01
CA PHE A 411 -17.44 18.76 29.10
C PHE A 411 -16.58 20.02 29.31
N GLY A 412 -16.91 20.85 30.30
CA GLY A 412 -16.19 22.08 30.61
C GLY A 412 -16.76 23.32 29.90
N PRO A 413 -16.13 24.49 30.07
CA PRO A 413 -16.67 25.75 29.55
C PRO A 413 -16.62 25.79 28.01
N GLY A 414 -17.76 26.10 27.39
CA GLY A 414 -17.90 26.23 25.93
C GLY A 414 -18.50 25.01 25.23
N THR A 415 -18.64 23.87 25.92
CA THR A 415 -19.29 22.67 25.38
C THR A 415 -20.52 22.35 26.22
N PRO A 416 -21.74 22.34 25.64
CA PRO A 416 -22.96 22.08 26.39
C PRO A 416 -22.96 20.64 26.96
N PRO A 417 -23.61 20.41 28.11
CA PRO A 417 -23.83 19.06 28.61
C PRO A 417 -24.61 18.21 27.60
N LEU A 418 -24.35 16.90 27.61
CA LEU A 418 -24.98 15.93 26.71
C LEU A 418 -25.23 14.63 27.49
N PHE A 419 -26.35 13.96 27.22
CA PHE A 419 -26.57 12.64 27.82
C PHE A 419 -25.64 11.60 27.20
N ILE A 420 -25.22 10.62 28.00
CA ILE A 420 -24.32 9.57 27.50
C ILE A 420 -24.94 8.78 26.34
N GLU A 421 -26.23 8.46 26.39
CA GLU A 421 -26.88 7.75 25.27
C GLU A 421 -26.92 8.61 24.00
N ASP A 422 -27.07 9.94 24.12
CA ASP A 422 -27.03 10.84 22.97
C ASP A 422 -25.64 10.88 22.33
N LEU A 423 -24.59 10.93 23.15
CA LEU A 423 -23.20 10.83 22.67
C LEU A 423 -22.96 9.51 21.93
N LEU A 424 -23.33 8.38 22.54
CA LEU A 424 -23.15 7.05 21.94
C LEU A 424 -23.98 6.88 20.68
N THR A 425 -25.21 7.40 20.66
CA THR A 425 -26.06 7.40 19.47
C THR A 425 -25.46 8.24 18.35
N TRP A 426 -24.92 9.41 18.68
CA TRP A 426 -24.28 10.28 17.69
C TRP A 426 -23.05 9.59 17.07
N ILE A 427 -22.15 9.03 17.88
CA ILE A 427 -20.98 8.29 17.39
C ILE A 427 -21.43 7.12 16.51
N GLN A 428 -22.45 6.35 16.94
CA GLN A 428 -22.98 5.23 16.16
C GLN A 428 -23.53 5.68 14.81
N SER A 429 -24.36 6.72 14.79
CA SER A 429 -24.99 7.23 13.56
C SER A 429 -23.94 7.79 12.59
N PHE A 430 -22.93 8.48 13.12
CA PHE A 430 -21.82 8.98 12.33
C PHE A 430 -21.00 7.83 11.74
N ALA A 431 -20.60 6.86 12.57
CA ALA A 431 -19.80 5.73 12.16
C ALA A 431 -20.52 4.84 11.12
N ALA A 432 -21.80 4.56 11.35
CA ALA A 432 -22.57 3.63 10.52
C ALA A 432 -23.17 4.25 9.26
N THR A 433 -23.45 5.56 9.24
CA THR A 433 -24.24 6.19 8.17
C THR A 433 -23.66 7.51 7.68
N GLU A 434 -23.53 8.51 8.54
CA GLU A 434 -23.22 9.88 8.10
C GLU A 434 -21.79 9.99 7.57
N GLY A 435 -20.81 9.43 8.30
CA GLY A 435 -19.41 9.41 7.92
C GLY A 435 -19.17 8.75 6.56
N PRO A 436 -19.63 7.50 6.35
CA PRO A 436 -19.57 6.85 5.04
C PRO A 436 -20.23 7.67 3.93
N GLN A 437 -21.41 8.26 4.18
CA GLN A 437 -22.10 9.07 3.18
C GLN A 437 -21.35 10.35 2.83
N LEU A 438 -20.82 11.07 3.82
CA LEU A 438 -20.00 12.26 3.61
C LEU A 438 -18.77 11.97 2.73
N ILE A 439 -18.14 10.82 2.98
CA ILE A 439 -17.01 10.34 2.20
C ILE A 439 -17.41 10.04 0.75
N GLN A 440 -18.52 9.30 0.56
CA GLN A 440 -18.99 8.86 -0.75
C GLN A 440 -19.47 10.02 -1.61
N ASP A 441 -20.30 10.90 -1.07
CA ASP A 441 -20.96 11.98 -1.81
C ASP A 441 -20.02 13.18 -2.03
N GLY A 442 -19.16 13.47 -1.05
CA GLY A 442 -18.36 14.70 -1.04
C GLY A 442 -16.86 14.54 -1.27
N GLY A 443 -16.36 13.30 -1.36
CA GLY A 443 -14.97 12.99 -1.71
C GLY A 443 -13.94 13.66 -0.78
N LYS A 444 -12.75 13.99 -1.32
CA LYS A 444 -11.66 14.63 -0.56
C LYS A 444 -12.07 15.93 0.12
N LEU A 445 -12.95 16.71 -0.53
CA LEU A 445 -13.38 18.00 -0.03
C LEU A 445 -14.21 17.82 1.25
N ALA A 446 -15.22 16.96 1.23
CA ALA A 446 -16.05 16.70 2.41
C ALA A 446 -15.28 15.98 3.53
N VAL A 447 -14.30 15.13 3.19
CA VAL A 447 -13.40 14.56 4.20
C VAL A 447 -12.70 15.67 5.00
N GLN A 448 -12.16 16.67 4.28
CA GLN A 448 -11.44 17.78 4.89
C GLN A 448 -12.36 18.78 5.61
N SER A 449 -13.49 19.14 5.00
CA SER A 449 -14.32 20.26 5.46
C SER A 449 -15.44 19.86 6.44
N SER A 450 -15.83 18.59 6.48
CA SER A 450 -16.97 18.12 7.28
C SER A 450 -16.64 16.90 8.12
N PHE A 451 -16.15 15.82 7.51
CA PHE A 451 -15.86 14.57 8.21
C PHE A 451 -14.84 14.77 9.34
N LEU A 452 -13.67 15.34 9.03
CA LEU A 452 -12.59 15.53 10.01
C LEU A 452 -13.00 16.45 11.19
N PRO A 453 -13.67 17.60 10.97
CA PRO A 453 -14.24 18.38 12.07
C PRO A 453 -15.21 17.61 12.98
N ILE A 454 -16.08 16.75 12.40
CA ILE A 454 -17.01 15.94 13.20
C ILE A 454 -16.26 14.92 14.04
N VAL A 455 -15.29 14.19 13.46
CA VAL A 455 -14.43 13.25 14.21
C VAL A 455 -13.76 13.97 15.38
N LYS A 456 -13.18 15.15 15.16
CA LYS A 456 -12.56 15.99 16.20
C LYS A 456 -13.50 16.39 17.32
N GLN A 457 -14.73 16.72 16.97
CA GLN A 457 -15.74 17.04 17.97
C GLN A 457 -16.12 15.81 18.79
N LEU A 458 -16.33 14.65 18.16
CA LEU A 458 -16.61 13.39 18.84
C LEU A 458 -15.45 12.96 19.76
N GLN A 459 -14.19 13.06 19.30
CA GLN A 459 -12.99 12.81 20.11
C GLN A 459 -12.98 13.69 21.37
N ALA A 460 -13.24 14.99 21.21
CA ALA A 460 -13.27 15.93 22.34
C ALA A 460 -14.37 15.58 23.34
N LEU A 461 -15.55 15.16 22.87
CA LEU A 461 -16.65 14.72 23.72
C LEU A 461 -16.31 13.43 24.46
N VAL A 462 -15.78 12.40 23.80
CA VAL A 462 -15.37 11.14 24.46
C VAL A 462 -14.27 11.40 25.50
N ARG A 463 -13.26 12.22 25.17
CA ARG A 463 -12.23 12.64 26.14
C ARG A 463 -12.82 13.36 27.34
N GLY A 464 -13.79 14.24 27.12
CA GLY A 464 -14.48 14.92 28.21
C GLY A 464 -15.37 13.99 29.04
N ALA A 465 -16.02 12.99 28.43
CA ALA A 465 -16.80 11.97 29.15
C ALA A 465 -15.92 11.18 30.14
N ARG A 466 -14.69 10.83 29.74
CA ARG A 466 -13.69 10.16 30.57
C ARG A 466 -13.10 11.05 31.68
N ASN A 467 -13.32 12.37 31.63
CA ASN A 467 -12.75 13.28 32.61
C ASN A 467 -13.47 13.19 33.97
N LEU A 468 -12.87 12.40 34.87
CA LEU A 468 -13.37 12.16 36.22
C LEU A 468 -13.54 13.43 37.06
N ASN A 469 -12.87 14.55 36.72
CA ASN A 469 -13.03 15.80 37.46
C ASN A 469 -14.32 16.53 37.10
N LEU A 470 -14.74 16.47 35.84
CA LEU A 470 -15.97 17.10 35.36
C LEU A 470 -17.19 16.24 35.72
N ASN A 471 -17.02 14.92 35.67
CA ASN A 471 -18.10 13.96 35.77
C ASN A 471 -18.23 13.29 37.15
N ARG A 472 -17.83 13.97 38.23
CA ARG A 472 -17.84 13.42 39.61
C ARG A 472 -19.22 13.03 40.14
N ARG A 473 -20.30 13.52 39.51
CA ARG A 473 -21.69 13.29 39.92
C ARG A 473 -22.31 12.04 39.28
N LEU A 474 -21.58 11.36 38.39
CA LEU A 474 -22.06 10.15 37.75
C LEU A 474 -22.08 8.97 38.75
N PRO A 475 -22.90 7.93 38.47
CA PRO A 475 -22.94 6.73 39.30
C PRO A 475 -21.59 6.06 39.41
N ARG A 476 -21.36 5.34 40.52
CA ARG A 476 -20.11 4.59 40.77
C ARG A 476 -19.75 3.64 39.62
N GLY A 477 -20.75 2.99 39.02
CA GLY A 477 -20.57 2.09 37.87
C GLY A 477 -19.84 2.76 36.70
N PHE A 478 -20.09 4.04 36.45
CA PHE A 478 -19.44 4.79 35.37
C PHE A 478 -17.94 4.99 35.60
N HIS A 479 -17.52 5.05 36.86
CA HIS A 479 -16.14 5.28 37.27
C HIS A 479 -15.30 3.99 37.34
N THR A 480 -15.90 2.85 37.03
CA THR A 480 -15.20 1.55 37.01
C THR A 480 -14.14 1.53 35.91
N SER A 481 -13.07 0.75 36.14
CA SER A 481 -11.97 0.65 35.17
C SER A 481 -12.45 0.12 33.81
N ARG A 482 -13.43 -0.79 33.81
CA ARG A 482 -14.00 -1.37 32.58
C ARG A 482 -14.73 -0.35 31.72
N VAL A 483 -15.58 0.51 32.30
CA VAL A 483 -16.27 1.56 31.55
C VAL A 483 -15.27 2.58 31.02
N GLN A 484 -14.30 2.98 31.83
CA GLN A 484 -13.28 3.95 31.42
C GLN A 484 -12.37 3.42 30.30
N ARG A 485 -12.14 2.10 30.26
CA ARG A 485 -11.41 1.43 29.18
C ARG A 485 -12.26 1.29 27.91
N ALA A 486 -13.52 0.90 28.02
CA ALA A 486 -14.40 0.85 26.83
C ALA A 486 -14.54 2.23 26.17
N LEU A 487 -14.64 3.31 26.96
CA LEU A 487 -14.61 4.69 26.44
C LEU A 487 -13.24 5.09 25.86
N GLU A 488 -12.15 4.52 26.38
CA GLU A 488 -10.80 4.71 25.83
C GLU A 488 -10.69 4.07 24.45
N GLU A 489 -11.20 2.86 24.28
CA GLU A 489 -11.17 2.14 23.01
C GLU A 489 -11.99 2.88 21.93
N VAL A 490 -13.14 3.47 22.27
CA VAL A 490 -13.87 4.37 21.35
C VAL A 490 -13.03 5.59 20.99
N GLN A 491 -12.33 6.19 21.97
CA GLN A 491 -11.47 7.33 21.72
C GLN A 491 -10.31 6.96 20.78
N ASP A 492 -9.66 5.82 21.01
CA ASP A 492 -8.55 5.33 20.20
C ASP A 492 -9.01 5.07 18.76
N GLY A 493 -10.20 4.49 18.57
CA GLY A 493 -10.79 4.31 17.24
C GLY A 493 -11.10 5.63 16.52
N LEU A 494 -11.55 6.66 17.25
CA LEU A 494 -11.74 8.00 16.68
C LEU A 494 -10.40 8.72 16.41
N ASP A 495 -9.38 8.50 17.25
CA ASP A 495 -8.00 8.99 17.06
C ASP A 495 -7.38 8.39 15.79
N GLU A 496 -7.64 7.10 15.51
CA GLU A 496 -7.24 6.46 14.26
C GLU A 496 -8.02 7.02 13.05
N LEU A 497 -9.32 7.30 13.17
CA LEU A 497 -10.08 7.97 12.11
C LEU A 497 -9.49 9.35 11.76
N GLU A 498 -9.09 10.12 12.77
CA GLU A 498 -8.42 11.40 12.55
C GLU A 498 -7.09 11.20 11.83
N SER A 499 -6.27 10.26 12.29
CA SER A 499 -4.97 9.91 11.69
C SER A 499 -5.12 9.56 10.21
N LEU A 500 -6.10 8.72 9.88
CA LEU A 500 -6.39 8.31 8.51
C LEU A 500 -6.97 9.43 7.64
N ALA A 501 -7.77 10.34 8.22
CA ALA A 501 -8.44 11.40 7.48
C ALA A 501 -7.57 12.65 7.27
N ALA A 502 -6.68 13.00 8.22
CA ALA A 502 -5.90 14.24 8.21
C ALA A 502 -4.96 14.43 6.98
N PRO A 503 -4.36 13.36 6.40
CA PRO A 503 -3.58 13.45 5.18
C PRO A 503 -4.43 13.66 3.91
N ILE A 504 -5.74 13.36 3.95
CA ILE A 504 -6.64 13.56 2.82
C ILE A 504 -6.93 15.05 2.68
N ARG A 505 -6.19 15.71 1.79
CA ARG A 505 -6.36 17.13 1.49
C ARG A 505 -6.80 17.32 0.05
N HIS A 506 -7.74 18.24 -0.14
CA HIS A 506 -8.01 18.82 -1.44
C HIS A 506 -7.31 20.18 -1.50
N ALA A 507 -6.16 20.24 -2.15
CA ALA A 507 -5.62 21.52 -2.59
C ALA A 507 -6.47 21.94 -3.80
N PRO A 508 -7.24 23.05 -3.75
CA PRO A 508 -7.83 23.58 -4.95
C PRO A 508 -6.69 23.84 -5.92
N VAL A 509 -6.78 23.29 -7.14
CA VAL A 509 -5.87 23.66 -8.21
C VAL A 509 -6.04 25.17 -8.37
N PRO A 510 -5.02 26.00 -8.10
CA PRO A 510 -5.15 27.42 -8.36
C PRO A 510 -5.43 27.56 -9.85
N GLU A 511 -6.39 28.43 -10.22
CA GLU A 511 -6.63 28.71 -11.63
C GLU A 511 -5.28 28.99 -12.32
N PRO A 512 -5.02 28.40 -13.49
CA PRO A 512 -3.73 28.49 -14.14
C PRO A 512 -3.37 29.97 -14.28
N SER A 513 -2.22 30.35 -13.72
CA SER A 513 -1.83 31.74 -13.74
C SER A 513 -1.64 32.21 -15.18
N ALA A 514 -1.72 33.52 -15.42
CA ALA A 514 -1.41 34.06 -16.75
C ALA A 514 -0.01 33.66 -17.24
N ALA A 515 0.92 33.32 -16.33
CA ALA A 515 2.23 32.79 -16.69
C ALA A 515 2.18 31.33 -17.15
N ASP A 516 1.32 30.50 -16.54
CA ASP A 516 1.14 29.10 -16.94
C ASP A 516 0.43 28.99 -18.29
N LEU A 517 -0.57 29.84 -18.52
CA LEU A 517 -1.22 29.96 -19.83
C LEU A 517 -0.23 30.44 -20.91
N ARG A 518 0.69 31.35 -20.58
CA ARG A 518 1.76 31.78 -21.50
C ARG A 518 2.76 30.67 -21.80
N LYS A 519 3.14 29.85 -20.81
CA LYS A 519 4.03 28.70 -21.04
C LYS A 519 3.36 27.64 -21.91
N ALA A 520 2.08 27.34 -21.66
CA ALA A 520 1.31 26.43 -22.49
C ALA A 520 1.19 26.96 -23.93
N GLN A 521 0.92 28.25 -24.11
CA GLN A 521 0.92 28.87 -25.44
C GLN A 521 2.28 28.77 -26.12
N GLN A 522 3.38 29.03 -25.41
CA GLN A 522 4.74 28.87 -25.96
C GLN A 522 5.03 27.42 -26.38
N GLN A 523 4.56 26.42 -25.62
CA GLN A 523 4.68 25.03 -26.02
C GLN A 523 3.85 24.69 -27.26
N ILE A 524 2.63 25.23 -27.37
CA ILE A 524 1.81 25.11 -28.58
C ILE A 524 2.53 25.76 -29.78
N ASP A 525 3.13 26.94 -29.59
CA ASP A 525 3.85 27.64 -30.65
C ASP A 525 5.10 26.85 -31.11
N VAL A 526 5.83 26.23 -30.17
CA VAL A 526 6.98 25.35 -30.47
C VAL A 526 6.53 24.09 -31.22
N LEU A 527 5.48 23.43 -30.74
CA LEU A 527 4.94 22.24 -31.40
C LEU A 527 4.36 22.56 -32.79
N THR A 528 3.75 23.73 -32.94
CA THR A 528 3.27 24.21 -34.25
C THR A 528 4.45 24.46 -35.19
N ALA A 529 5.52 25.09 -34.72
CA ALA A 529 6.74 25.29 -35.51
C ALA A 529 7.44 23.97 -35.88
N GLU A 530 7.44 22.98 -34.99
CA GLU A 530 7.96 21.64 -35.27
C GLU A 530 7.10 20.92 -36.31
N VAL A 531 5.77 20.97 -36.21
CA VAL A 531 4.86 20.42 -37.22
C VAL A 531 5.03 21.11 -38.58
N ASP A 532 5.19 22.43 -38.61
CA ASP A 532 5.47 23.18 -39.85
C ASP A 532 6.84 22.82 -40.44
N SER A 533 7.84 22.53 -39.59
CA SER A 533 9.15 22.07 -40.02
C SER A 533 9.10 20.67 -40.65
N LEU A 534 8.30 19.77 -40.07
CA LEU A 534 8.07 18.42 -40.58
C LEU A 534 7.27 18.44 -41.89
N ALA A 535 6.29 19.36 -42.01
CA ALA A 535 5.53 19.57 -43.24
C ALA A 535 6.42 20.06 -44.41
N ASN A 536 7.53 20.75 -44.09
CA ASN A 536 8.49 21.26 -45.08
C ASN A 536 9.58 20.25 -45.49
N GLN A 537 9.77 19.14 -44.76
CA GLN A 537 10.83 18.16 -45.05
C GLN A 537 10.42 17.02 -46.00
N GLY A 538 9.15 16.92 -46.41
CA GLY A 538 8.61 15.74 -47.09
C GLY A 538 7.84 15.97 -48.39
N ARG A 539 8.12 17.01 -49.19
CA ARG A 539 7.38 17.27 -50.44
C ARG A 539 8.23 17.10 -51.71
N PRO A 540 7.74 16.36 -52.74
CA PRO A 540 8.54 16.00 -53.90
C PRO A 540 8.86 17.20 -54.80
N LEU A 541 10.11 17.26 -55.28
CA LEU A 541 10.53 18.15 -56.37
C LEU A 541 9.82 17.73 -57.66
N VAL A 542 9.24 18.69 -58.39
CA VAL A 542 8.55 18.42 -59.65
C VAL A 542 9.30 19.11 -60.79
N GLY A 543 9.68 18.34 -61.81
CA GLY A 543 10.37 18.81 -63.01
C GLY A 543 9.46 18.84 -64.23
N PHE A 544 9.56 19.90 -65.04
CA PHE A 544 8.85 20.02 -66.31
C PHE A 544 9.74 20.61 -67.42
N PRO A 545 9.60 20.14 -68.68
CA PRO A 545 8.73 19.06 -69.12
C PRO A 545 9.28 17.67 -68.71
N LEU A 546 8.38 16.70 -68.51
CA LEU A 546 8.75 15.33 -68.11
C LEU A 546 9.43 14.50 -69.22
N ALA A 547 9.42 15.02 -70.44
CA ALA A 547 10.15 14.49 -71.59
C ALA A 547 10.66 15.65 -72.44
N LEU A 548 11.86 15.48 -73.01
CA LEU A 548 12.45 16.42 -73.95
C LEU A 548 12.50 15.76 -75.33
N ASP A 549 11.97 16.46 -76.32
CA ASP A 549 11.98 16.07 -77.73
C ASP A 549 12.73 17.15 -78.50
N PHE A 550 13.89 16.79 -79.03
CA PHE A 550 14.75 17.73 -79.73
C PHE A 550 14.40 17.88 -81.21
N GLY A 551 13.30 17.27 -81.66
CA GLY A 551 12.87 17.31 -83.05
C GLY A 551 13.84 16.57 -83.97
N GLU A 552 13.67 16.75 -85.28
CA GLU A 552 14.48 16.07 -86.28
C GLU A 552 15.81 16.78 -86.55
N GLU A 553 16.93 16.09 -86.34
CA GLU A 553 18.28 16.66 -86.56
C GLU A 553 19.06 15.93 -87.67
N ARG A 554 19.98 16.65 -88.32
CA ARG A 554 20.87 16.07 -89.33
C ARG A 554 22.10 15.45 -88.66
N VAL A 555 22.57 14.32 -89.19
CA VAL A 555 23.82 13.72 -88.73
C VAL A 555 24.96 14.72 -88.94
N GLY A 556 25.64 15.08 -87.84
CA GLY A 556 26.71 16.09 -87.81
C GLY A 556 26.27 17.52 -87.42
N SER A 557 24.99 17.79 -87.15
CA SER A 557 24.51 19.05 -86.54
C SER A 557 24.30 18.93 -85.03
N THR A 558 24.17 20.08 -84.36
CA THR A 558 23.80 20.19 -82.94
C THR A 558 22.36 20.63 -82.81
N SER A 559 21.61 20.02 -81.88
CA SER A 559 20.23 20.41 -81.63
C SER A 559 20.11 21.83 -81.03
N PRO A 560 18.95 22.49 -81.20
CA PRO A 560 18.61 23.68 -80.43
C PRO A 560 18.65 23.43 -78.91
N PRO A 561 19.00 24.45 -78.10
CA PRO A 561 18.97 24.35 -76.66
C PRO A 561 17.55 24.05 -76.14
N GLN A 562 17.43 23.20 -75.13
CA GLN A 562 16.19 22.99 -74.38
C GLN A 562 16.39 23.24 -72.89
N SER A 563 15.29 23.52 -72.20
CA SER A 563 15.31 23.87 -70.78
C SER A 563 14.36 22.98 -70.00
N ILE A 564 14.80 22.55 -68.82
CA ILE A 564 13.96 21.90 -67.82
C ILE A 564 13.88 22.83 -66.61
N SER A 565 12.67 23.13 -66.18
CA SER A 565 12.43 23.85 -64.93
C SER A 565 12.11 22.85 -63.84
N ILE A 566 12.86 22.94 -62.75
CA ILE A 566 12.60 22.18 -61.52
C ILE A 566 12.07 23.17 -60.51
N ALA A 567 10.90 22.87 -59.96
CA ALA A 567 10.23 23.74 -59.02
C ALA A 567 9.91 23.02 -57.71
N ASN A 568 10.01 23.77 -56.63
CA ASN A 568 9.34 23.48 -55.38
C ASN A 568 8.53 24.71 -54.95
N PHE A 569 7.88 24.64 -53.79
CA PHE A 569 7.02 25.73 -53.32
C PHE A 569 7.78 27.04 -53.04
N ASN A 570 9.10 27.00 -52.82
CA ASN A 570 9.92 28.15 -52.45
C ASN A 570 10.71 28.75 -53.61
N GLY A 571 10.60 28.19 -54.82
CA GLY A 571 11.23 28.75 -56.01
C GLY A 571 11.41 27.74 -57.14
N SER A 572 11.79 28.26 -58.31
CA SER A 572 12.13 27.46 -59.48
C SER A 572 13.55 27.73 -59.93
N ALA A 573 14.29 26.67 -60.25
CA ALA A 573 15.55 26.75 -60.96
C ALA A 573 15.39 26.16 -62.37
N THR A 574 16.05 26.77 -63.35
CA THR A 574 16.00 26.28 -64.73
C THR A 574 17.36 25.75 -65.13
N ILE A 575 17.39 24.48 -65.53
CA ILE A 575 18.56 23.83 -66.11
C ILE A 575 18.44 23.96 -67.63
N ARG A 576 19.45 24.56 -68.28
CA ARG A 576 19.49 24.73 -69.72
C ARG A 576 20.47 23.75 -70.34
N ILE A 577 19.97 22.85 -71.17
CA ILE A 577 20.76 21.95 -72.01
C ILE A 577 21.07 22.72 -73.28
N THR A 578 22.32 23.11 -73.45
CA THR A 578 22.73 24.06 -74.50
C THR A 578 22.90 23.41 -75.86
N THR A 579 23.46 22.20 -75.94
CA THR A 579 23.56 21.42 -77.19
C THR A 579 23.66 19.92 -76.90
N ILE A 580 23.12 19.10 -77.81
CA ILE A 580 23.39 17.66 -77.90
C ILE A 580 23.93 17.36 -79.29
N SER A 581 24.98 16.54 -79.39
CA SER A 581 25.58 16.09 -80.65
C SER A 581 25.59 14.56 -80.73
N VAL A 582 25.30 14.01 -81.92
CA VAL A 582 25.32 12.57 -82.18
C VAL A 582 26.40 12.27 -83.21
N SER A 583 27.38 11.44 -82.86
CA SER A 583 28.58 11.21 -83.68
C SER A 583 28.85 9.74 -84.05
N GLY A 584 27.89 8.83 -83.84
CA GLY A 584 28.04 7.40 -84.17
C GLY A 584 26.72 6.69 -84.52
N PRO A 585 26.78 5.50 -85.14
CA PRO A 585 25.61 4.77 -85.69
C PRO A 585 24.74 4.06 -84.64
N ASP A 586 24.96 4.28 -83.34
CA ASP A 586 24.32 3.53 -82.25
C ASP A 586 22.83 3.88 -82.01
N PHE A 587 22.27 4.81 -82.77
CA PHE A 587 20.83 5.07 -82.79
C PHE A 587 20.13 4.33 -83.95
N LYS A 588 19.25 3.39 -83.60
CA LYS A 588 18.58 2.49 -84.53
C LYS A 588 17.48 3.22 -85.34
N ILE A 589 17.70 3.39 -86.65
CA ILE A 589 16.74 3.98 -87.60
C ILE A 589 15.58 2.99 -87.83
N LEU A 590 14.35 3.30 -87.38
CA LEU A 590 13.24 2.34 -87.37
C LEU A 590 12.36 2.33 -88.64
N SER A 591 12.41 3.33 -89.53
CA SER A 591 11.95 3.26 -90.93
C SER A 591 12.25 4.55 -91.68
N ILE A 592 12.37 4.50 -93.01
CA ILE A 592 12.54 5.67 -93.90
C ILE A 592 11.28 5.76 -94.76
N THR A 593 10.54 6.86 -94.64
CA THR A 593 9.36 7.13 -95.49
C THR A 593 9.55 8.46 -96.20
N GLY A 594 9.42 8.49 -97.52
CA GLY A 594 9.44 9.73 -98.30
C GLY A 594 8.21 10.62 -98.02
N PRO A 595 8.22 11.89 -98.44
CA PRO A 595 7.10 12.83 -98.24
C PRO A 595 5.76 12.38 -98.86
N ASP A 596 5.79 11.34 -99.69
CA ASP A 596 4.67 10.66 -100.35
C ASP A 596 4.31 9.29 -99.75
N GLY A 597 4.91 8.90 -98.61
CA GLY A 597 4.47 7.74 -97.83
C GLY A 597 5.06 6.39 -98.27
N LYS A 598 6.09 6.34 -99.13
CA LYS A 598 6.69 5.08 -99.62
C LYS A 598 8.15 4.86 -99.14
N PRO A 599 8.61 3.59 -99.01
CA PRO A 599 9.99 3.28 -98.59
C PRO A 599 11.00 3.50 -99.73
N VAL A 600 12.12 4.16 -99.46
CA VAL A 600 13.18 4.45 -100.45
C VAL A 600 14.43 3.61 -100.16
N ALA A 601 14.95 2.92 -101.18
CA ALA A 601 16.18 2.14 -101.11
C ALA A 601 17.41 3.03 -101.39
N SER A 602 18.14 3.36 -100.31
CA SER A 602 19.51 3.94 -100.23
C SER A 602 19.65 5.48 -100.14
N PRO A 603 20.58 6.03 -99.29
CA PRO A 603 20.43 7.35 -98.64
C PRO A 603 21.62 8.32 -98.93
N PRO A 604 21.78 9.52 -98.32
CA PRO A 604 20.97 10.17 -97.28
C PRO A 604 20.71 11.69 -97.45
N SER A 605 19.53 12.11 -97.00
CA SER A 605 19.33 13.35 -96.24
C SER A 605 18.07 13.09 -95.42
N VAL A 606 18.23 12.31 -94.34
CA VAL A 606 17.11 11.88 -93.51
C VAL A 606 17.22 12.60 -92.18
N THR A 607 16.21 13.42 -91.89
CA THR A 607 15.92 13.96 -90.57
C THR A 607 15.06 12.94 -89.82
N GLN A 608 15.35 12.66 -88.54
CA GLN A 608 14.48 11.87 -87.65
C GLN A 608 14.48 12.45 -86.23
N PRO A 609 13.36 12.36 -85.49
CA PRO A 609 13.24 12.95 -84.17
C PRO A 609 13.99 12.16 -83.09
N LEU A 610 14.81 12.87 -82.30
CA LEU A 610 15.49 12.33 -81.13
C LEU A 610 14.59 12.50 -79.89
N VAL A 611 13.94 11.41 -79.46
CA VAL A 611 13.18 11.35 -78.21
C VAL A 611 13.95 10.51 -77.19
N LEU A 612 14.49 11.16 -76.15
CA LEU A 612 14.99 10.46 -74.97
C LEU A 612 13.80 10.06 -74.09
N LYS A 613 13.49 8.77 -74.01
CA LYS A 613 12.47 8.28 -73.09
C LYS A 613 13.05 8.03 -71.70
N GLN A 614 12.47 8.76 -70.74
CA GLN A 614 12.39 8.46 -69.31
C GLN A 614 13.69 8.67 -68.50
N PHE A 615 13.67 9.67 -67.61
CA PHE A 615 14.66 9.84 -66.54
C PHE A 615 14.12 9.22 -65.26
N ASP A 616 14.36 7.92 -65.04
CA ASP A 616 13.82 7.26 -63.84
C ASP A 616 14.62 7.56 -62.56
N SER A 617 15.79 8.19 -62.65
CA SER A 617 16.44 8.82 -61.49
C SER A 617 17.58 9.74 -61.91
N VAL A 618 17.61 10.95 -61.36
CA VAL A 618 18.79 11.81 -61.37
C VAL A 618 19.30 11.86 -59.93
N ALA A 619 20.39 11.17 -59.65
CA ALA A 619 21.09 11.30 -58.37
C ALA A 619 21.95 12.57 -58.43
N ILE A 620 21.51 13.64 -57.76
CA ILE A 620 22.33 14.82 -57.52
C ILE A 620 22.98 14.65 -56.15
N SER A 621 24.29 14.41 -56.12
CA SER A 621 25.09 14.54 -54.90
C SER A 621 25.30 16.03 -54.65
N VAL A 622 24.77 16.55 -53.54
CA VAL A 622 25.07 17.91 -53.07
C VAL A 622 26.35 17.83 -52.25
N ALA A 623 27.34 18.65 -52.57
CA ALA A 623 28.51 18.89 -51.72
C ALA A 623 28.22 20.00 -50.72
#